data_AF-A0A7W1KIT8-F1
#
_entry.id   AF-A0A7W1KIT8-F1
#
_cell.length_a   1.000
_cell.length_b   1.000
_cell.length_c   1.000
_cell.angle_alpha   90.00
_cell.angle_beta   90.00
_cell.angle_gamma   90.00
#
_symmetry.space_group_name_H-M   'P 1'
#
loop_
_entity.id
_entity.type
_entity.pdbx_description
1 polymer ?
#
loop_
_entity_poly.entity_id
_entity_poly.type
_entity_poly.pdbx_seq_one_letter_code
_entity_poly.pdbx_strand_id
1 'polypeptide(L)'
;MHTIYAFTDPRLPDAIRYVGVTKQDIRRRFSHHLCRARRGDDWAVCRWIRKVLDAGIEPKCTIIEVTEDRAREGCWIAYYLAQGHPLLNCAEATGEDVTFTAERRERMSLFQRNRPRKPHSEETKRKLSEHFKGYQHTPERNAKVSAGLKGKKKSAEHKAKVVAAITGQKRSDEARARMSAAAKLRVHGPGKRKTHCHLGHPFSLASSGRQVCKECQRTKARHFYLQSKRAGGEFAPRKDHA
;
A
#
# COMPACT_ATOMS: atom_id res chain seq x y z
N MET A 1 23.94 36.49 15.15
CA MET A 1 23.49 37.60 14.30
C MET A 1 23.23 37.10 12.88
N HIS A 2 22.14 37.59 12.27
CA HIS A 2 21.71 37.32 10.91
C HIS A 2 21.78 38.61 10.10
N THR A 3 22.28 38.54 8.87
CA THR A 3 22.27 39.66 7.91
C THR A 3 21.18 39.41 6.88
N ILE A 4 20.24 40.33 6.79
CA ILE A 4 19.20 40.37 5.76
C ILE A 4 19.72 41.22 4.61
N TYR A 5 19.61 40.69 3.40
CA TYR A 5 20.13 41.31 2.19
C TYR A 5 19.13 41.24 1.06
N ALA A 6 19.26 42.17 0.11
CA ALA A 6 18.50 42.20 -1.12
C ALA A 6 19.40 42.16 -2.35
N PHE A 7 18.89 41.55 -3.42
CA PHE A 7 19.44 41.70 -4.77
C PHE A 7 18.58 42.65 -5.61
N THR A 8 19.25 43.57 -6.30
CA THR A 8 18.65 44.48 -7.28
C THR A 8 19.29 44.31 -8.63
N ASP A 9 18.53 44.61 -9.68
CA ASP A 9 19.05 44.74 -11.04
C ASP A 9 19.54 46.18 -11.25
N PRO A 10 20.81 46.43 -11.56
CA PRO A 10 21.29 47.80 -11.82
C PRO A 10 20.57 48.53 -12.95
N ARG A 11 19.88 47.82 -13.86
CA ARG A 11 19.06 48.42 -14.92
C ARG A 11 17.76 49.03 -14.40
N LEU A 12 17.31 48.58 -13.23
CA LEU A 12 16.07 48.99 -12.58
C LEU A 12 16.40 49.30 -11.11
N PRO A 13 17.03 50.45 -10.84
CA PRO A 13 17.70 50.74 -9.57
C PRO A 13 16.79 50.60 -8.34
N ASP A 14 15.49 50.84 -8.49
CA ASP A 14 14.54 50.80 -7.39
C ASP A 14 13.87 49.43 -7.21
N ALA A 15 14.15 48.45 -8.06
CA ALA A 15 13.33 47.26 -8.15
C ALA A 15 14.01 46.04 -7.51
N ILE A 16 13.66 45.75 -6.25
CA ILE A 16 14.17 44.59 -5.52
C ILE A 16 13.66 43.30 -6.15
N ARG A 17 14.57 42.35 -6.39
CA ARG A 17 14.28 41.06 -7.03
C ARG A 17 14.36 39.88 -6.08
N TYR A 18 15.13 39.98 -5.01
CA TYR A 18 15.30 38.88 -4.07
C TYR A 18 15.63 39.44 -2.69
N VAL A 19 15.08 38.84 -1.65
CA VAL A 19 15.43 39.10 -0.24
C VAL A 19 15.89 37.79 0.37
N GLY A 20 16.96 37.81 1.16
CA GLY A 20 17.43 36.61 1.84
C GLY A 20 18.07 36.91 3.18
N VAL A 21 18.16 35.87 4.01
CA VAL A 21 18.90 35.91 5.27
C VAL A 21 20.15 35.03 5.23
N THR A 22 21.21 35.43 5.94
CA THR A 22 22.43 34.64 6.11
C THR A 22 23.04 34.84 7.49
N LYS A 23 23.66 33.77 8.05
CA LYS A 23 24.58 33.87 9.20
C LYS A 23 26.04 34.01 8.77
N GLN A 24 26.33 33.71 7.50
CA GLN A 24 27.66 33.83 6.91
C GLN A 24 27.89 35.26 6.41
N ASP A 25 29.16 35.62 6.24
CA ASP A 25 29.55 36.84 5.55
C ASP A 25 28.78 37.03 4.22
N ILE A 26 28.30 38.26 4.01
CA ILE A 26 27.42 38.57 2.88
C ILE A 26 28.14 38.41 1.54
N ARG A 27 29.43 38.76 1.45
CA ARG A 27 30.20 38.61 0.20
C ARG A 27 30.35 37.14 -0.14
N ARG A 28 30.64 36.29 0.86
CA ARG A 28 30.69 34.83 0.67
C ARG A 28 29.34 34.26 0.22
N ARG A 29 28.24 34.70 0.82
CA ARG A 29 26.88 34.26 0.43
C ARG A 29 26.53 34.70 -0.99
N PHE A 30 26.89 35.92 -1.37
CA PHE A 30 26.69 36.46 -2.70
C PHE A 30 27.49 35.68 -3.76
N SER A 31 28.78 35.47 -3.54
CA SER A 31 29.64 34.64 -4.40
C SER A 31 29.10 33.21 -4.56
N HIS A 32 28.49 32.64 -3.50
CA HIS A 32 27.86 31.33 -3.57
C HIS A 32 26.65 31.33 -4.52
N HIS A 33 25.79 32.35 -4.48
CA HIS A 33 24.67 32.49 -5.43
C HIS A 33 25.16 32.64 -6.87
N LEU A 34 26.19 33.46 -7.10
CA LEU A 34 26.82 33.61 -8.43
C LEU A 34 27.38 32.27 -8.94
N CYS A 35 28.08 31.54 -8.09
CA CYS A 35 28.66 30.23 -8.43
C CYS A 35 27.58 29.21 -8.80
N ARG A 36 26.48 29.13 -8.04
CA ARG A 36 25.34 28.25 -8.33
C ARG A 36 24.64 28.63 -9.62
N ALA A 37 24.45 29.93 -9.87
CA ALA A 37 23.90 30.43 -11.12
C ALA A 37 24.78 29.99 -12.31
N ARG A 38 26.10 30.18 -12.25
CA ARG A 38 27.05 29.76 -13.30
C ARG A 38 27.07 28.24 -13.52
N ARG A 39 26.84 27.44 -12.48
CA ARG A 39 26.74 25.97 -12.56
C ARG A 39 25.43 25.46 -13.16
N GLY A 40 24.44 26.32 -13.35
CA GLY A 40 23.17 25.98 -13.99
C GLY A 40 22.03 25.62 -13.05
N ASP A 41 22.11 25.95 -11.76
CA ASP A 41 21.05 25.63 -10.79
C ASP A 41 19.68 26.24 -11.16
N ASP A 42 18.62 25.46 -10.95
CA ASP A 42 17.23 25.80 -11.33
C ASP A 42 16.43 26.53 -10.25
N TRP A 43 17.10 27.19 -9.31
CA TRP A 43 16.44 28.09 -8.36
C TRP A 43 16.03 29.40 -9.07
N ALA A 44 14.88 29.98 -8.71
CA ALA A 44 14.37 31.19 -9.36
C ALA A 44 15.39 32.35 -9.33
N VAL A 45 16.03 32.57 -8.19
CA VAL A 45 17.12 33.55 -8.03
C VAL A 45 18.33 33.23 -8.92
N CYS A 46 18.73 31.96 -9.04
CA CYS A 46 19.87 31.55 -9.88
C CYS A 46 19.57 31.73 -11.38
N ARG A 47 18.34 31.41 -11.82
CA ARG A 47 17.89 31.69 -13.20
C ARG A 47 17.89 33.18 -13.51
N TRP A 48 17.42 34.01 -12.59
CA TRP A 48 17.44 35.46 -12.77
C TRP A 48 18.87 36.00 -12.80
N ILE A 49 19.74 35.60 -11.87
CA ILE A 49 21.15 36.00 -11.87
C ILE A 49 21.81 35.65 -13.21
N ARG A 50 21.58 34.45 -13.76
CA ARG A 50 22.08 34.07 -15.10
C ARG A 50 21.64 35.07 -16.17
N LYS A 51 20.36 35.41 -16.25
CA LYS A 51 19.85 36.39 -17.22
C LYS A 51 20.49 37.78 -17.08
N VAL A 52 20.76 38.21 -15.86
CA VAL A 52 21.42 39.51 -15.60
C VAL A 52 22.87 39.47 -16.08
N LEU A 53 23.60 38.40 -15.74
CA LEU A 53 24.98 38.16 -16.17
C LEU A 53 25.12 37.98 -17.69
N ASP A 54 24.19 37.28 -18.34
CA ASP A 54 24.19 37.05 -19.80
C ASP A 54 24.10 38.35 -20.60
N ALA A 55 23.47 39.38 -20.02
CA ALA A 55 23.43 40.71 -20.61
C ALA A 55 24.54 41.64 -20.04
N GLY A 56 25.63 41.05 -19.56
CA GLY A 56 26.89 41.74 -19.22
C GLY A 56 26.85 42.61 -17.97
N ILE A 57 25.83 42.45 -17.11
CA ILE A 57 25.65 43.26 -15.91
C ILE A 57 25.69 42.36 -14.68
N GLU A 58 26.24 42.86 -13.58
CA GLU A 58 26.27 42.13 -12.32
C GLU A 58 25.12 42.57 -11.40
N PRO A 59 24.38 41.64 -10.76
CA PRO A 59 23.36 41.99 -9.79
C PRO A 59 23.99 42.67 -8.57
N LYS A 60 23.35 43.71 -8.02
CA LYS A 60 23.85 44.40 -6.83
C LYS A 60 23.30 43.76 -5.57
N CYS A 61 24.18 43.45 -4.62
CA CYS A 61 23.82 42.93 -3.30
C CYS A 61 23.91 44.05 -2.26
N THR A 62 22.81 44.35 -1.56
CA THR A 62 22.75 45.40 -0.54
C THR A 62 22.25 44.80 0.78
N ILE A 63 22.86 45.20 1.90
CA ILE A 63 22.41 44.81 3.24
C ILE A 63 21.22 45.69 3.61
N ILE A 64 20.12 45.08 4.04
CA ILE A 64 18.93 45.79 4.51
C ILE A 64 18.99 45.96 6.03
N GLU A 65 19.23 44.88 6.77
CA GLU A 65 19.16 44.87 8.23
C GLU A 65 20.12 43.80 8.79
N VAL A 66 20.71 44.06 9.95
CA VAL A 66 21.41 43.06 10.76
C VAL A 66 20.62 42.87 12.04
N THR A 67 20.17 41.64 12.30
CA THR A 67 19.23 41.32 13.37
C THR A 67 19.51 39.95 13.97
N GLU A 68 19.05 39.68 15.18
CA GLU A 68 19.10 38.33 15.74
C GLU A 68 17.92 37.47 15.30
N ASP A 69 16.79 38.10 15.00
CA ASP A 69 15.55 37.45 14.62
C ASP A 69 15.51 37.13 13.13
N ARG A 70 15.43 35.84 12.80
CA ARG A 70 15.31 35.37 11.42
C ARG A 70 13.94 35.69 10.80
N ALA A 71 12.89 35.85 11.61
CA ALA A 71 11.53 36.10 11.11
C ALA A 71 11.40 37.43 10.36
N ARG A 72 12.32 38.38 10.63
CA ARG A 72 12.45 39.65 9.92
C ARG A 72 12.62 39.50 8.40
N GLU A 73 13.15 38.37 7.91
CA GLU A 73 13.20 38.06 6.46
C GLU A 73 11.79 38.10 5.84
N GLY A 74 10.80 37.50 6.52
CA GLY A 74 9.41 37.48 6.07
C GLY A 74 8.78 38.87 6.08
N CYS A 75 9.08 39.68 7.10
CA CYS A 75 8.59 41.06 7.20
C CYS A 75 9.07 41.92 6.02
N TRP A 76 10.35 41.81 5.65
CA TRP A 76 10.90 42.54 4.50
C TRP A 76 10.35 42.06 3.16
N ILE A 77 10.14 40.75 3.00
CA ILE A 77 9.47 40.19 1.81
C ILE A 77 8.05 40.77 1.69
N ALA A 78 7.28 40.75 2.78
CA ALA A 78 5.92 41.30 2.79
C ALA A 78 5.90 42.81 2.50
N TYR A 79 6.83 43.56 3.08
CA TYR A 79 6.99 45.00 2.85
C TYR A 79 7.24 45.33 1.37
N TYR A 80 8.20 44.66 0.72
CA TYR A 80 8.51 44.93 -0.67
C TYR A 80 7.45 44.41 -1.65
N LEU A 81 6.73 43.34 -1.30
CA LEU A 81 5.55 42.92 -2.06
C LEU A 81 4.42 43.94 -1.99
N ALA A 82 4.16 44.52 -0.82
CA ALA A 82 3.16 45.57 -0.65
C ALA A 82 3.50 46.83 -1.47
N GLN A 83 4.78 47.10 -1.69
CA GLN A 83 5.26 48.17 -2.58
C GLN A 83 5.22 47.82 -4.06
N GLY A 84 4.83 46.60 -4.43
CA GLY A 84 4.72 46.15 -5.82
C GLY A 84 6.05 45.74 -6.46
N HIS A 85 7.11 45.49 -5.69
CA HIS A 85 8.36 44.99 -6.25
C HIS A 85 8.21 43.55 -6.76
N PRO A 86 8.78 43.22 -7.94
CA PRO A 86 8.67 41.88 -8.54
C PRO A 86 9.68 40.91 -7.90
N LEU A 87 9.38 40.49 -6.66
CA LEU A 87 10.22 39.57 -5.91
C LEU A 87 10.17 38.14 -6.47
N LEU A 88 11.33 37.50 -6.50
CA LEU A 88 11.55 36.11 -6.95
C LEU A 88 11.47 35.10 -5.80
N ASN A 89 11.38 35.58 -4.57
CA ASN A 89 11.12 34.75 -3.42
C ASN A 89 9.78 34.03 -3.66
N CYS A 90 9.74 32.73 -3.44
CA CYS A 90 8.45 32.06 -3.27
C CYS A 90 7.84 32.62 -1.99
N ALA A 91 7.01 33.65 -2.12
CA ALA A 91 6.21 34.17 -1.02
C ALA A 91 5.05 33.21 -0.79
N GLU A 92 5.34 32.15 -0.05
CA GLU A 92 4.32 31.30 0.55
C GLU A 92 4.70 31.14 2.03
N ALA A 93 4.50 32.23 2.76
CA ALA A 93 4.59 32.27 4.22
C ALA A 93 3.64 33.35 4.78
N THR A 94 2.45 33.52 4.19
CA THR A 94 1.27 33.74 5.03
C THR A 94 0.96 32.38 5.64
N GLY A 95 0.89 32.31 6.98
CA GLY A 95 0.69 31.08 7.75
C GLY A 95 -0.67 30.40 7.57
N GLU A 96 -1.17 30.32 6.34
CA GLU A 96 -2.20 29.38 5.95
C GLU A 96 -1.49 28.18 5.36
N ASP A 97 -1.71 27.02 5.97
CA ASP A 97 -1.25 25.74 5.46
C ASP A 97 -1.42 25.68 3.94
N VAL A 98 -0.32 25.48 3.22
CA VAL A 98 -0.34 25.13 1.81
C VAL A 98 -0.93 23.74 1.71
N THR A 99 -2.25 23.67 1.89
CA THR A 99 -3.04 22.49 1.65
C THR A 99 -2.86 22.22 0.18
N PHE A 100 -2.05 21.22 -0.17
CA PHE A 100 -2.00 20.71 -1.53
C PHE A 100 -3.46 20.53 -1.95
N THR A 101 -3.95 21.31 -2.92
CA THR A 101 -5.31 21.15 -3.41
C THR A 101 -5.51 19.70 -3.83
N ALA A 102 -6.75 19.18 -3.77
CA ALA A 102 -7.02 17.79 -4.15
C ALA A 102 -6.45 17.49 -5.56
N GLU A 103 -6.58 18.48 -6.47
CA GLU A 103 -6.03 18.43 -7.82
C GLU A 103 -4.49 18.37 -7.85
N ARG A 104 -3.79 19.16 -7.03
CA ARG A 104 -2.31 19.11 -6.94
C ARG A 104 -1.83 17.77 -6.38
N ARG A 105 -2.54 17.20 -5.40
CA ARG A 105 -2.24 15.85 -4.87
C ARG A 105 -2.46 14.78 -5.92
N GLU A 106 -3.54 14.89 -6.70
CA GLU A 106 -3.84 13.96 -7.77
C GLU A 106 -2.79 14.03 -8.89
N ARG A 107 -2.40 15.23 -9.32
CA ARG A 107 -1.34 15.45 -10.30
C ARG A 107 0.00 14.85 -9.84
N MET A 108 0.38 15.09 -8.59
CA MET A 108 1.59 14.50 -7.99
C MET A 108 1.48 12.97 -7.86
N SER A 109 0.30 12.44 -7.53
CA SER A 109 0.03 11.00 -7.45
C SER A 109 0.11 10.32 -8.82
N LEU A 110 -0.49 10.91 -9.86
CA LEU A 110 -0.37 10.44 -11.24
C LEU A 110 1.08 10.43 -11.70
N PHE A 111 1.81 11.52 -11.45
CA PHE A 111 3.23 11.61 -11.76
C PHE A 111 4.04 10.50 -11.05
N GLN A 112 3.83 10.31 -9.75
CA GLN A 112 4.57 9.31 -8.97
C GLN A 112 4.21 7.87 -9.34
N ARG A 113 2.97 7.60 -9.80
CA ARG A 113 2.55 6.29 -10.30
C ARG A 113 3.17 5.97 -11.65
N ASN A 114 3.23 6.96 -12.54
CA ASN A 114 3.75 6.81 -13.90
C ASN A 114 5.27 6.99 -14.00
N ARG A 115 5.93 7.38 -12.91
CA ARG A 115 7.38 7.55 -12.88
C ARG A 115 8.08 6.20 -13.05
N PRO A 116 8.93 6.01 -14.09
CA PRO A 116 9.68 4.78 -14.24
C PRO A 116 10.63 4.60 -13.05
N ARG A 117 10.40 3.56 -12.25
CA ARG A 117 11.29 3.18 -11.15
C ARG A 117 12.28 2.14 -11.64
N LYS A 118 13.58 2.41 -11.42
CA LYS A 118 14.62 1.40 -11.64
C LYS A 118 14.41 0.25 -10.64
N PRO A 119 14.56 -1.02 -11.06
CA PRO A 119 14.57 -2.14 -10.14
C PRO A 119 15.64 -1.93 -9.05
N HIS A 120 15.33 -2.30 -7.81
CA HIS A 120 16.32 -2.31 -6.74
C HIS A 120 17.51 -3.23 -7.12
N SER A 121 18.73 -2.85 -6.74
CA SER A 121 19.90 -3.71 -6.90
C SER A 121 19.73 -5.02 -6.11
N GLU A 122 20.42 -6.08 -6.52
CA GLU A 122 20.36 -7.38 -5.83
C GLU A 122 20.76 -7.27 -4.35
N GLU A 123 21.77 -6.46 -4.03
CA GLU A 123 22.17 -6.18 -2.66
C GLU A 123 21.03 -5.51 -1.86
N THR A 124 20.32 -4.55 -2.46
CA THR A 124 19.18 -3.86 -1.81
C THR A 124 18.02 -4.82 -1.59
N LYS A 125 17.72 -5.69 -2.57
CA LYS A 125 16.68 -6.72 -2.44
C LYS A 125 17.02 -7.69 -1.32
N ARG A 126 18.28 -8.10 -1.19
CA ARG A 126 18.74 -8.99 -0.12
C ARG A 126 18.58 -8.36 1.25
N LYS A 127 19.04 -7.11 1.44
CA LYS A 127 18.84 -6.38 2.72
C LYS A 127 17.37 -6.22 3.07
N LEU A 128 16.53 -5.91 2.09
CA LEU A 128 15.09 -5.79 2.29
C LEU A 128 14.46 -7.15 2.68
N SER A 129 14.87 -8.22 1.99
CA SER A 129 14.43 -9.57 2.30
C SER A 129 14.87 -10.01 3.70
N GLU A 130 16.11 -9.75 4.09
CA GLU A 130 16.65 -10.09 5.42
C GLU A 130 15.91 -9.30 6.52
N HIS A 131 15.69 -8.00 6.31
CA HIS A 131 14.97 -7.14 7.24
C HIS A 131 13.52 -7.61 7.49
N PHE A 132 12.81 -8.04 6.45
CA PHE A 132 11.43 -8.52 6.59
C PHE A 132 11.32 -10.02 6.89
N LYS A 133 12.44 -10.76 6.90
CA LYS A 133 12.44 -12.18 7.21
C LYS A 133 12.11 -12.38 8.68
N GLY A 134 10.95 -12.99 8.96
CA GLY A 134 10.48 -13.24 10.32
C GLY A 134 9.74 -12.06 10.96
N TYR A 135 9.52 -10.96 10.24
CA TYR A 135 8.69 -9.86 10.73
C TYR A 135 7.24 -10.33 10.90
N GLN A 136 6.80 -10.45 12.15
CA GLN A 136 5.42 -10.75 12.51
C GLN A 136 4.71 -9.46 12.91
N HIS A 137 3.51 -9.28 12.37
CA HIS A 137 2.67 -8.17 12.75
C HIS A 137 2.13 -8.34 14.16
N THR A 138 1.99 -7.22 14.88
CA THR A 138 1.41 -7.23 16.23
C THR A 138 -0.04 -7.75 16.21
N PRO A 139 -0.51 -8.37 17.30
CA PRO A 139 -1.88 -8.85 17.42
C PRO A 139 -2.92 -7.75 17.14
N GLU A 140 -2.68 -6.53 17.62
CA GLU A 140 -3.54 -5.37 17.42
C GLU A 140 -3.66 -4.96 15.95
N ARG A 141 -2.53 -4.94 15.22
CA ARG A 141 -2.52 -4.63 13.79
C ARG A 141 -3.24 -5.72 12.99
N ASN A 142 -3.07 -6.99 13.36
CA ASN A 142 -3.79 -8.10 12.76
C ASN A 142 -5.29 -8.01 13.05
N ALA A 143 -5.69 -7.64 14.26
CA ALA A 143 -7.09 -7.45 14.63
C ALA A 143 -7.74 -6.32 13.81
N LYS A 144 -7.06 -5.19 13.64
CA LYS A 144 -7.55 -4.06 12.83
C LYS A 144 -7.73 -4.42 11.36
N VAL A 145 -6.76 -5.12 10.78
CA VAL A 145 -6.83 -5.59 9.39
C VAL A 145 -7.95 -6.63 9.22
N SER A 146 -8.05 -7.57 10.16
CA SER A 146 -9.10 -8.60 10.16
C SER A 146 -10.49 -7.97 10.25
N ALA A 147 -10.70 -7.03 11.18
CA ALA A 147 -11.96 -6.31 11.33
C ALA A 147 -12.36 -5.56 10.03
N GLY A 148 -11.40 -4.91 9.36
CA GLY A 148 -11.66 -4.17 8.13
C GLY A 148 -11.94 -5.05 6.90
N LEU A 149 -11.54 -6.33 6.93
CA LEU A 149 -11.78 -7.31 5.87
C LEU A 149 -12.96 -8.25 6.18
N LYS A 150 -13.37 -8.36 7.44
CA LYS A 150 -14.47 -9.21 7.88
C LYS A 150 -15.76 -8.79 7.15
N GLY A 151 -16.36 -9.74 6.44
CA GLY A 151 -17.63 -9.53 5.72
C GLY A 151 -17.51 -8.95 4.31
N LYS A 152 -16.33 -8.51 3.85
CA LYS A 152 -16.16 -8.02 2.48
C LYS A 152 -16.13 -9.19 1.49
N LYS A 153 -17.23 -9.38 0.74
CA LYS A 153 -17.30 -10.37 -0.34
C LYS A 153 -16.45 -9.88 -1.53
N LYS A 154 -15.57 -10.75 -2.03
CA LYS A 154 -14.85 -10.51 -3.29
C LYS A 154 -15.86 -10.34 -4.44
N SER A 155 -15.65 -9.35 -5.30
CA SER A 155 -16.50 -9.09 -6.47
C SER A 155 -16.53 -10.30 -7.42
N ALA A 156 -17.60 -10.42 -8.22
CA ALA A 156 -17.72 -11.48 -9.21
C ALA A 156 -16.55 -11.45 -10.21
N GLU A 157 -16.13 -10.26 -10.63
CA GLU A 157 -14.99 -10.08 -11.53
C GLU A 157 -13.67 -10.57 -10.94
N HIS A 158 -13.42 -10.31 -9.64
CA HIS A 158 -12.23 -10.82 -8.97
C HIS A 158 -12.24 -12.35 -8.86
N LYS A 159 -13.42 -12.95 -8.61
CA LYS A 159 -13.56 -14.41 -8.60
C LYS A 159 -13.30 -15.01 -9.98
N ALA A 160 -13.82 -14.39 -11.04
CA ALA A 160 -13.59 -14.85 -12.42
C ALA A 160 -12.09 -14.83 -12.78
N LYS A 161 -11.35 -13.77 -12.43
CA LYS A 161 -9.90 -13.69 -12.66
C LYS A 161 -9.12 -14.78 -11.92
N VAL A 162 -9.50 -15.05 -10.67
CA VAL A 162 -8.87 -16.12 -9.87
C VAL A 162 -9.17 -17.51 -10.44
N VAL A 163 -10.42 -17.77 -10.84
CA VAL A 163 -10.80 -19.03 -11.48
C VAL A 163 -10.05 -19.21 -12.80
N ALA A 164 -10.02 -18.18 -13.66
CA ALA A 164 -9.29 -18.25 -14.93
C ALA A 164 -7.80 -18.54 -14.75
N ALA A 165 -7.16 -17.98 -13.71
CA ALA A 165 -5.75 -18.21 -13.43
C ALA A 165 -5.45 -19.63 -12.89
N ILE A 166 -6.41 -20.25 -12.20
CA ILE A 166 -6.23 -21.55 -11.54
C ILE A 166 -6.70 -22.70 -12.46
N THR A 167 -7.77 -22.50 -13.23
CA THR A 167 -8.31 -23.51 -14.13
C THR A 167 -7.25 -23.97 -15.13
N GLY A 168 -6.96 -25.26 -15.15
CA GLY A 168 -5.97 -25.86 -16.06
C GLY A 168 -4.55 -25.99 -15.51
N GLN A 169 -4.22 -25.33 -14.39
CA GLN A 169 -2.90 -25.52 -13.76
C GLN A 169 -2.83 -26.85 -13.00
N LYS A 170 -2.19 -27.86 -13.61
CA LYS A 170 -1.83 -29.11 -12.93
C LYS A 170 -0.64 -28.84 -11.99
N ARG A 171 -0.77 -29.27 -10.74
CA ARG A 171 0.35 -29.28 -9.78
C ARG A 171 1.42 -30.27 -10.27
N SER A 172 2.70 -29.95 -10.07
CA SER A 172 3.80 -30.87 -10.36
C SER A 172 3.68 -32.16 -9.55
N ASP A 173 4.26 -33.24 -10.06
CA ASP A 173 4.19 -34.55 -9.40
C ASP A 173 4.85 -34.54 -8.01
N GLU A 174 5.95 -33.81 -7.85
CA GLU A 174 6.58 -33.58 -6.55
C GLU A 174 5.65 -32.87 -5.56
N ALA A 175 4.93 -31.83 -6.01
CA ALA A 175 3.95 -31.14 -5.18
C ALA A 175 2.76 -32.05 -4.82
N ARG A 176 2.31 -32.90 -5.75
CA ARG A 176 1.26 -33.91 -5.48
C ARG A 176 1.73 -34.93 -4.44
N ALA A 177 2.97 -35.41 -4.53
CA ALA A 177 3.54 -36.33 -3.56
C ALA A 177 3.62 -35.72 -2.16
N ARG A 178 4.08 -34.47 -2.03
CA ARG A 178 4.11 -33.73 -0.75
C ARG A 178 2.71 -33.54 -0.16
N MET A 179 1.73 -33.15 -0.98
CA MET A 179 0.35 -33.02 -0.53
C MET A 179 -0.26 -34.36 -0.10
N SER A 180 0.06 -35.45 -0.81
CA SER A 180 -0.36 -36.81 -0.44
C SER A 180 0.25 -37.25 0.88
N ALA A 181 1.55 -37.03 1.09
CA ALA A 181 2.24 -37.33 2.34
C ALA A 181 1.63 -36.54 3.53
N ALA A 182 1.41 -35.23 3.35
CA ALA A 182 0.76 -34.40 4.37
C ALA A 182 -0.69 -34.83 4.65
N ALA A 183 -1.43 -35.25 3.63
CA ALA A 183 -2.79 -35.77 3.80
C ALA A 183 -2.81 -37.09 4.57
N LYS A 184 -1.83 -37.97 4.37
CA LYS A 184 -1.68 -39.22 5.13
C LYS A 184 -1.35 -38.97 6.60
N LEU A 185 -0.57 -37.92 6.91
CA LEU A 185 -0.23 -37.52 8.28
C LEU A 185 -1.39 -36.84 9.02
N ARG A 186 -2.45 -36.41 8.32
CA ARG A 186 -3.67 -35.89 8.95
C ARG A 186 -4.45 -37.03 9.60
N VAL A 187 -4.11 -37.34 10.84
CA VAL A 187 -4.97 -38.13 11.72
C VAL A 187 -6.27 -37.35 11.90
N HIS A 188 -7.36 -37.89 11.35
CA HIS A 188 -8.67 -37.32 11.60
C HIS A 188 -8.95 -37.58 13.09
N GLY A 189 -9.04 -36.51 13.89
CA GLY A 189 -9.18 -36.61 15.35
C GLY A 189 -10.34 -37.51 15.79
N PRO A 190 -10.31 -38.02 17.03
CA PRO A 190 -11.31 -38.94 17.57
C PRO A 190 -12.66 -38.23 17.65
N GLY A 191 -13.47 -38.36 16.60
CA GLY A 191 -14.72 -37.60 16.46
C GLY A 191 -15.28 -37.58 15.04
N LYS A 192 -14.43 -37.70 14.00
CA LYS A 192 -14.91 -38.05 12.64
C LYS A 192 -14.93 -39.56 12.49
N ARG A 193 -15.86 -40.23 13.20
CA ARG A 193 -15.97 -41.69 13.14
C ARG A 193 -16.31 -42.13 11.72
N LYS A 194 -15.69 -43.23 11.30
CA LYS A 194 -16.07 -44.06 10.15
C LYS A 194 -17.43 -44.73 10.40
N THR A 195 -18.46 -43.95 10.74
CA THR A 195 -19.83 -44.43 10.86
C THR A 195 -20.50 -44.12 9.54
N HIS A 196 -20.80 -45.13 8.75
CA HIS A 196 -21.54 -45.00 7.49
C HIS A 196 -22.99 -44.49 7.70
N CYS A 197 -23.38 -44.22 8.95
CA CYS A 197 -24.68 -43.73 9.38
C CYS A 197 -24.52 -42.61 10.42
N HIS A 198 -25.36 -41.57 10.33
CA HIS A 198 -25.40 -40.42 11.26
C HIS A 198 -25.78 -40.78 12.71
N LEU A 199 -26.36 -41.96 12.92
CA LEU A 199 -26.79 -42.47 14.24
C LEU A 199 -25.68 -43.21 15.00
N GLY A 200 -24.47 -43.34 14.41
CA GLY A 200 -23.29 -43.82 15.12
C GLY A 200 -23.14 -45.34 15.22
N HIS A 201 -23.94 -46.13 14.49
CA HIS A 201 -23.89 -47.60 14.54
C HIS A 201 -22.57 -48.20 13.98
N PRO A 202 -22.13 -49.36 14.51
CA PRO A 202 -20.96 -50.06 14.04
C PRO A 202 -21.13 -50.55 12.58
N PHE A 203 -20.00 -50.67 11.90
CA PHE A 203 -19.94 -51.01 10.48
C PHE A 203 -20.19 -52.50 10.23
N SER A 204 -20.97 -52.85 9.20
CA SER A 204 -21.09 -54.22 8.70
C SER A 204 -21.02 -54.27 7.17
N LEU A 205 -20.27 -55.23 6.62
CA LEU A 205 -20.25 -55.53 5.19
C LEU A 205 -21.42 -56.44 4.82
N ALA A 206 -22.12 -56.13 3.73
CA ALA A 206 -23.01 -57.11 3.07
C ALA A 206 -22.22 -58.00 2.11
N SER A 207 -22.77 -59.16 1.79
CA SER A 207 -22.23 -60.13 0.82
C SER A 207 -22.04 -59.54 -0.59
N SER A 208 -22.76 -58.47 -0.94
CA SER A 208 -22.64 -57.74 -2.21
C SER A 208 -21.47 -56.73 -2.25
N GLY A 209 -20.62 -56.69 -1.21
CA GLY A 209 -19.53 -55.72 -1.09
C GLY A 209 -19.98 -54.28 -0.80
N ARG A 210 -21.30 -54.03 -0.74
CA ARG A 210 -21.86 -52.72 -0.37
C ARG A 210 -21.83 -52.52 1.14
N GLN A 211 -21.50 -51.31 1.54
CA GLN A 211 -21.49 -50.89 2.95
C GLN A 211 -22.92 -50.62 3.43
N VAL A 212 -23.40 -51.35 4.43
CA VAL A 212 -24.80 -51.21 4.90
C VAL A 212 -24.91 -51.36 6.42
N CYS A 213 -25.82 -50.57 7.01
CA CYS A 213 -26.12 -50.62 8.44
C CYS A 213 -27.13 -51.72 8.68
N LYS A 214 -26.73 -52.86 9.24
CA LYS A 214 -27.72 -53.88 9.65
C LYS A 214 -28.75 -53.30 10.64
N GLU A 215 -28.32 -52.41 11.53
CA GLU A 215 -29.18 -51.78 12.53
C GLU A 215 -30.18 -50.80 11.91
N CYS A 216 -29.76 -49.85 11.08
CA CYS A 216 -30.72 -48.99 10.38
C CYS A 216 -31.59 -49.74 9.37
N GLN A 217 -31.09 -50.82 8.76
CA GLN A 217 -31.92 -51.68 7.90
C GLN A 217 -33.03 -52.35 8.72
N ARG A 218 -32.71 -52.91 9.90
CA ARG A 218 -33.71 -53.49 10.81
C ARG A 218 -34.72 -52.45 11.28
N THR A 219 -34.29 -51.24 11.65
CA THR A 219 -35.20 -50.16 12.06
C THR A 219 -36.12 -49.73 10.93
N LYS A 220 -35.58 -49.57 9.70
CA LYS A 220 -36.39 -49.26 8.52
C LYS A 220 -37.37 -50.39 8.18
N ALA A 221 -36.94 -51.64 8.25
CA ALA A 221 -37.80 -52.81 8.02
C ALA A 221 -38.92 -52.89 9.07
N ARG A 222 -38.62 -52.63 10.35
CA ARG A 222 -39.62 -52.57 11.42
C ARG A 222 -40.61 -51.41 11.24
N HIS A 223 -40.13 -50.23 10.87
CA HIS A 223 -40.99 -49.08 10.57
C HIS A 223 -41.91 -49.37 9.38
N PHE A 224 -41.36 -49.97 8.33
CA PHE A 224 -42.12 -50.40 7.16
C PHE A 224 -43.17 -51.45 7.51
N TYR A 225 -42.82 -52.46 8.31
CA TYR A 225 -43.76 -53.48 8.82
C TYR A 225 -44.89 -52.89 9.69
N LEU A 226 -44.57 -51.94 10.56
CA LEU A 226 -45.58 -51.24 11.37
C LEU A 226 -46.48 -50.34 10.51
N GLN A 227 -45.93 -49.70 9.47
CA GLN A 227 -46.71 -48.95 8.49
C GLN A 227 -47.61 -49.87 7.65
N SER A 228 -47.13 -51.03 7.20
CA SER A 228 -47.92 -51.98 6.41
C SER A 228 -49.03 -52.64 7.25
N LYS A 229 -48.76 -52.95 8.53
CA LYS A 229 -49.80 -53.43 9.46
C LYS A 229 -50.87 -52.36 9.75
N ARG A 230 -50.48 -51.09 9.89
CA ARG A 230 -51.44 -49.97 10.01
C ARG A 230 -52.25 -49.74 8.73
N ALA A 231 -51.68 -50.09 7.58
CA ALA A 231 -52.33 -50.01 6.28
C ALA A 231 -53.11 -51.28 5.89
N GLY A 232 -53.22 -52.28 6.77
CA GLY A 232 -54.09 -53.46 6.59
C GLY A 232 -53.60 -54.55 5.62
N GLY A 233 -52.34 -54.55 5.18
CA GLY A 233 -51.84 -55.52 4.20
C GLY A 233 -51.09 -56.72 4.81
N GLU A 234 -51.43 -57.94 4.38
CA GLU A 234 -50.72 -59.20 4.73
C GLU A 234 -49.26 -59.22 4.26
N PHE A 235 -48.35 -59.66 5.12
CA PHE A 235 -46.90 -59.68 4.89
C PHE A 235 -46.46 -61.03 4.32
N ALA A 236 -46.08 -61.07 3.03
CA ALA A 236 -45.39 -62.22 2.44
C ALA A 236 -43.86 -62.04 2.56
N PRO A 237 -43.11 -62.97 3.18
CA PRO A 237 -41.67 -62.84 3.29
C PRO A 237 -40.99 -63.02 1.93
N ARG A 238 -39.99 -62.18 1.63
CA ARG A 238 -39.13 -62.35 0.44
C ARG A 238 -38.37 -63.68 0.56
N LYS A 239 -38.50 -64.54 -0.46
CA LYS A 239 -37.62 -65.69 -0.65
C LYS A 239 -36.20 -65.19 -0.91
N ASP A 240 -35.28 -65.59 -0.05
CA ASP A 240 -33.85 -65.40 -0.30
C ASP A 240 -33.43 -66.35 -1.44
N HIS A 241 -32.98 -65.79 -2.56
CA HIS A 241 -32.33 -66.57 -3.60
C HIS A 241 -30.90 -66.89 -3.16
N ALA A 242 -30.56 -68.19 -3.21
CA ALA A 242 -29.25 -68.76 -2.94
C ALA A 242 -28.16 -68.25 -3.89
#